data_AF-A0AAN4UDC9-F1
#
_entry.id   AF-A0AAN4UDC9-F1
#
_cell.length_a   1.000
_cell.length_b   1.000
_cell.length_c   1.000
_cell.angle_alpha   90.00
_cell.angle_beta   90.00
_cell.angle_gamma   90.00
#
_symmetry.space_group_name_H-M   'P 1'
#
loop_
_entity.id
_entity.type
_entity.pdbx_description
1 polymer ?
#
loop_
_entity_poly.entity_id
_entity_poly.type
_entity_poly.pdbx_seq_one_letter_code
_entity_poly.pdbx_strand_id
1 'polypeptide(L)'
;MEWSREKRYRRIEDVSSEELNALEKQVQESPYRQTFHIQPKTGLLNDPNGFSFYNGKFHLFYQWFPLGPVHGLKYWYHVSSKDLVYWEDEGIGLKPDTKFDSHGVFSGSGFAHDEKLFLFYTGNTRTQQWERIPYQCIAMMDKEGDIEKTEQPFISGSP
;
A
#
# COMPACT_ATOMS: atom_id res chain seq x y z
N MET A 1 21.99 -1.49 -11.63
CA MET A 1 21.39 -0.24 -12.14
C MET A 1 20.96 0.58 -10.92
N GLU A 2 21.51 1.78 -10.74
CA GLU A 2 21.15 2.61 -9.58
C GLU A 2 19.81 3.35 -9.83
N TRP A 3 18.91 3.27 -8.86
CA TRP A 3 17.62 3.97 -8.90
C TRP A 3 17.77 5.36 -8.31
N SER A 4 17.50 6.40 -9.11
CA SER A 4 17.47 7.78 -8.61
C SER A 4 16.28 8.00 -7.67
N ARG A 5 16.37 9.02 -6.84
CA ARG A 5 15.26 9.46 -5.97
C ARG A 5 13.99 9.74 -6.78
N GLU A 6 14.12 10.47 -7.88
CA GLU A 6 13.01 10.78 -8.78
C GLU A 6 12.31 9.51 -9.28
N LYS A 7 13.07 8.52 -9.76
CA LYS A 7 12.50 7.23 -10.20
C LYS A 7 11.80 6.48 -9.07
N ARG A 8 12.36 6.52 -7.85
CA ARG A 8 11.76 5.89 -6.67
C ARG A 8 10.49 6.59 -6.20
N TYR A 9 10.30 7.86 -6.51
CA TYR A 9 9.13 8.65 -6.10
C TYR A 9 8.14 8.94 -7.24
N ARG A 10 8.28 8.27 -8.40
CA ARG A 10 7.24 8.24 -9.44
C ARG A 10 5.98 7.57 -8.90
N ARG A 11 4.82 8.15 -9.23
CA ARG A 11 3.49 7.62 -8.91
C ARG A 11 3.06 6.60 -9.96
N ILE A 12 2.27 5.60 -9.57
CA ILE A 12 1.71 4.65 -10.53
C ILE A 12 0.72 5.32 -11.48
N GLU A 13 0.05 6.38 -11.02
CA GLU A 13 -0.90 7.16 -11.80
C GLU A 13 -0.25 7.91 -12.98
N ASP A 14 1.06 8.17 -12.91
CA ASP A 14 1.82 8.87 -13.96
C ASP A 14 2.48 7.90 -14.97
N VAL A 15 2.16 6.60 -14.87
CA VAL A 15 2.79 5.54 -15.65
C VAL A 15 1.82 5.06 -16.74
N SER A 16 2.33 4.85 -17.96
CA SER A 16 1.49 4.39 -19.05
C SER A 16 1.06 2.93 -18.85
N SER A 17 -0.10 2.57 -19.39
CA SER A 17 -0.60 1.19 -19.36
C SER A 17 0.39 0.21 -20.01
N GLU A 18 1.12 0.64 -21.05
CA GLU A 18 2.15 -0.17 -21.70
C GLU A 18 3.32 -0.49 -20.77
N GLU A 19 3.80 0.49 -19.99
CA GLU A 19 4.88 0.28 -19.01
C GLU A 19 4.43 -0.68 -17.91
N LEU A 20 3.22 -0.51 -17.37
CA LEU A 20 2.66 -1.42 -16.34
C LEU A 20 2.45 -2.84 -16.88
N ASN A 21 1.88 -2.98 -18.08
CA ASN A 21 1.67 -4.27 -18.72
C ASN A 21 2.99 -5.00 -18.99
N ALA A 22 4.05 -4.26 -19.36
CA ALA A 22 5.37 -4.83 -19.56
C ALA A 22 5.98 -5.35 -18.25
N LEU A 23 5.83 -4.61 -17.15
CA LEU A 23 6.25 -5.05 -15.81
C LEU A 23 5.48 -6.29 -15.34
N GLU A 24 4.16 -6.32 -15.54
CA GLU A 24 3.33 -7.47 -15.17
C GLU A 24 3.72 -8.70 -15.97
N LYS A 25 3.87 -8.55 -17.29
CA LYS A 25 4.33 -9.64 -18.16
C LYS A 25 5.69 -10.18 -17.70
N GLN A 26 6.64 -9.30 -17.40
CA GLN A 26 7.97 -9.71 -16.92
C GLN A 26 7.88 -10.53 -15.63
N VAL A 27 7.01 -10.12 -14.69
CA VAL A 27 6.81 -10.87 -13.44
C VAL A 27 6.13 -12.20 -13.71
N GLN A 28 5.10 -12.25 -14.57
CA GLN A 28 4.39 -13.48 -14.92
C GLN A 28 5.27 -14.51 -15.63
N GLU A 29 6.22 -14.07 -16.45
CA GLU A 29 7.18 -14.93 -17.16
C GLU A 29 8.35 -15.39 -16.29
N SER A 30 8.47 -14.90 -15.05
CA SER A 30 9.57 -15.27 -14.16
C SER A 30 9.49 -16.75 -13.74
N PRO A 31 10.56 -17.55 -13.94
CA PRO A 31 10.60 -18.94 -13.49
C PRO A 31 10.62 -19.07 -11.96
N TYR A 32 10.85 -17.97 -11.24
CA TYR A 32 10.83 -17.91 -9.77
C TYR A 32 9.50 -17.41 -9.20
N ARG A 33 8.52 -17.13 -10.06
CA ARG A 33 7.18 -16.69 -9.62
C ARG A 33 6.55 -17.77 -8.76
N GLN A 34 6.04 -17.37 -7.60
CA GLN A 34 5.35 -18.27 -6.69
C GLN A 34 3.94 -18.57 -7.23
N THR A 35 3.29 -19.62 -6.74
CA THR A 35 1.90 -19.95 -7.11
C THR A 35 0.98 -20.12 -5.90
N PHE A 36 1.54 -20.09 -4.70
CA PHE A 36 0.82 -20.38 -3.46
C PHE A 36 0.86 -19.25 -2.42
N HIS A 37 1.97 -18.53 -2.32
CA HIS A 37 2.11 -17.41 -1.38
C HIS A 37 1.73 -16.09 -2.05
N ILE A 38 1.28 -15.13 -1.23
CA ILE A 38 1.09 -13.74 -1.66
C ILE A 38 2.40 -13.22 -2.27
N GLN A 39 2.25 -12.58 -3.42
CA GLN A 39 3.31 -11.89 -4.15
C GLN A 39 2.68 -10.74 -4.94
N PRO A 40 3.43 -9.68 -5.27
CA PRO A 40 2.85 -8.58 -6.02
C PRO A 40 2.66 -8.95 -7.51
N LYS A 41 1.75 -8.24 -8.19
CA LYS A 41 1.63 -8.29 -9.66
C LYS A 41 2.88 -7.73 -10.34
N THR A 42 3.46 -6.68 -9.76
CA THR A 42 4.66 -6.00 -10.23
C THR A 42 5.50 -5.45 -9.07
N GLY A 43 6.78 -5.20 -9.31
CA GLY A 43 7.61 -4.44 -8.38
C GLY A 43 7.90 -5.12 -7.05
N LEU A 44 7.94 -4.34 -5.97
CA LEU A 44 8.39 -4.76 -4.65
C LEU A 44 7.23 -4.81 -3.64
N LEU A 45 7.09 -5.94 -2.97
CA LEU A 45 6.28 -6.14 -1.77
C LEU A 45 7.18 -6.13 -0.53
N ASN A 46 6.74 -5.51 0.56
CA ASN A 46 7.41 -5.63 1.87
C ASN A 46 6.41 -5.86 3.01
N ASP A 47 6.38 -4.98 4.01
CA ASP A 47 5.73 -5.19 5.29
C ASP A 47 4.24 -5.59 5.13
N PRO A 48 3.75 -6.60 5.85
CA PRO A 48 2.31 -6.82 6.01
C PRO A 48 1.71 -5.71 6.87
N ASN A 49 0.48 -5.32 6.55
CA ASN A 49 -0.23 -4.19 7.14
C ASN A 49 -1.71 -4.52 7.28
N GLY A 50 -2.39 -3.80 8.18
CA GLY A 50 -3.86 -3.86 8.24
C GLY A 50 -4.43 -5.25 8.55
N PHE A 51 -3.61 -6.23 8.96
CA PHE A 51 -4.03 -7.62 9.01
C PHE A 51 -5.11 -7.81 10.09
N SER A 52 -6.30 -8.19 9.65
CA SER A 52 -7.50 -8.15 10.48
C SER A 52 -8.57 -9.10 9.96
N PHE A 53 -9.57 -9.41 10.79
CA PHE A 53 -10.79 -10.08 10.36
C PHE A 53 -11.94 -9.07 10.41
N TYR A 54 -12.62 -8.90 9.28
CA TYR A 54 -13.68 -7.91 9.11
C TYR A 54 -14.66 -8.37 8.03
N ASN A 55 -15.95 -8.07 8.21
CA ASN A 55 -17.02 -8.41 7.26
C ASN A 55 -16.98 -9.88 6.74
N GLY A 56 -16.68 -10.84 7.63
CA GLY A 56 -16.65 -12.26 7.31
C GLY A 56 -15.42 -12.75 6.53
N LYS A 57 -14.40 -11.90 6.32
CA LYS A 57 -13.13 -12.26 5.68
C LYS A 57 -11.93 -11.80 6.50
N PHE A 58 -10.79 -12.45 6.28
CA PHE A 58 -9.48 -11.90 6.62
C PHE A 58 -9.10 -10.86 5.58
N HIS A 59 -8.66 -9.69 6.03
CA HIS A 59 -8.12 -8.63 5.20
C HIS A 59 -6.64 -8.48 5.51
N LEU A 60 -5.80 -8.51 4.48
CA LEU A 60 -4.37 -8.27 4.60
C LEU A 60 -3.97 -7.21 3.57
N PHE A 61 -3.30 -6.18 4.06
CA PHE A 61 -2.66 -5.18 3.23
C PHE A 61 -1.15 -5.42 3.24
N TYR A 62 -0.45 -4.92 2.24
CA TYR A 62 1.02 -4.92 2.27
C TYR A 62 1.57 -3.65 1.63
N GLN A 63 2.74 -3.22 2.10
CA GLN A 63 3.44 -2.14 1.45
C GLN A 63 3.91 -2.57 0.06
N TRP A 64 3.65 -1.73 -0.93
CA TRP A 64 3.89 -2.02 -2.32
C TRP A 64 4.53 -0.82 -3.04
N PHE A 65 5.55 -1.10 -3.84
CA PHE A 65 6.04 -0.19 -4.87
C PHE A 65 5.93 -0.86 -6.24
N PRO A 66 5.05 -0.38 -7.15
CA PRO A 66 4.71 -1.09 -8.39
C PRO A 66 5.82 -1.14 -9.43
N LEU A 67 6.71 -0.15 -9.45
CA LEU A 67 7.49 0.15 -10.66
C LEU A 67 8.85 -0.56 -10.70
N GLY A 68 9.25 -1.24 -9.63
CA GLY A 68 10.50 -1.99 -9.64
C GLY A 68 10.87 -2.64 -8.31
N PRO A 69 11.96 -3.41 -8.29
CA PRO A 69 12.38 -4.22 -7.15
C PRO A 69 13.16 -3.39 -6.10
N VAL A 70 12.70 -2.18 -5.79
CA VAL A 70 13.38 -1.27 -4.84
C VAL A 70 12.38 -0.61 -3.90
N HIS A 71 12.87 -0.06 -2.79
CA HIS A 71 12.05 0.75 -1.89
C HIS A 71 11.74 2.11 -2.52
N GLY A 72 10.63 2.19 -3.24
CA GLY A 72 10.06 3.42 -3.78
C GLY A 72 8.90 3.99 -2.97
N LEU A 73 8.08 4.81 -3.63
CA LEU A 73 6.88 5.42 -3.09
C LEU A 73 5.87 4.34 -2.70
N LYS A 74 5.50 4.32 -1.43
CA LYS A 74 4.71 3.23 -0.85
C LYS A 74 3.22 3.46 -1.00
N TYR A 75 2.55 2.43 -1.50
CA TYR A 75 1.11 2.21 -1.49
C TYR A 75 0.81 1.06 -0.51
N TRP A 76 -0.43 0.94 -0.04
CA TRP A 76 -0.92 -0.34 0.46
C TRP A 76 -1.72 -1.04 -0.62
N TYR A 77 -1.36 -2.28 -0.94
CA TYR A 77 -2.15 -3.16 -1.78
C TYR A 77 -2.95 -4.12 -0.90
N HIS A 78 -4.17 -4.45 -1.30
CA HIS A 78 -5.13 -5.17 -0.49
C HIS A 78 -5.43 -6.54 -1.11
N VAL A 79 -5.40 -7.57 -0.26
CA VAL A 79 -5.93 -8.90 -0.54
C VAL A 79 -6.86 -9.33 0.59
N SER A 80 -7.87 -10.13 0.26
CA SER A 80 -8.78 -10.71 1.26
C SER A 80 -8.83 -12.23 1.15
N SER A 81 -9.24 -12.91 2.20
CA SER A 81 -9.33 -14.38 2.21
C SER A 81 -10.39 -14.87 3.19
N LYS A 82 -11.03 -16.00 2.89
CA LYS A 82 -11.93 -16.68 3.83
C LYS A 82 -11.22 -17.67 4.74
N ASP A 83 -10.01 -18.09 4.38
CA ASP A 83 -9.32 -19.23 5.01
C ASP A 83 -7.81 -19.05 5.21
N LEU A 84 -7.27 -17.85 4.94
CA LEU A 84 -5.85 -17.48 5.03
C LEU A 84 -4.93 -18.19 4.03
N VAL A 85 -5.49 -18.96 3.10
CA VAL A 85 -4.73 -19.72 2.09
C VAL A 85 -5.06 -19.20 0.70
N TYR A 86 -6.34 -19.10 0.35
CA TYR A 86 -6.79 -18.59 -0.94
C TYR A 86 -7.10 -17.10 -0.82
N TRP A 87 -6.30 -16.29 -1.50
CA TRP A 87 -6.38 -14.83 -1.44
C TRP A 87 -7.04 -14.27 -2.71
N GLU A 88 -8.06 -13.45 -2.49
CA GLU A 88 -8.73 -12.61 -3.50
C GLU A 88 -7.98 -11.28 -3.61
N ASP A 89 -7.83 -10.80 -4.84
CA ASP A 89 -7.17 -9.53 -5.14
C ASP A 89 -8.18 -8.39 -5.11
N GLU A 90 -7.98 -7.44 -4.20
CA GLU A 90 -8.85 -6.29 -3.96
C GLU A 90 -8.24 -4.98 -4.51
N GLY A 91 -7.03 -5.04 -5.07
CA GLY A 91 -6.36 -3.90 -5.69
C GLY A 91 -5.66 -2.95 -4.71
N ILE A 92 -5.60 -1.66 -5.08
CA ILE A 92 -4.89 -0.64 -4.30
C ILE A 92 -5.80 -0.15 -3.17
N GLY A 93 -5.42 -0.41 -1.92
CA GLY A 93 -6.17 0.02 -0.75
C GLY A 93 -5.86 1.46 -0.31
N LEU A 94 -4.58 1.82 -0.15
CA LEU A 94 -4.17 3.18 0.23
C LEU A 94 -3.11 3.73 -0.72
N LYS A 95 -3.35 4.95 -1.21
CA LYS A 95 -2.46 5.70 -2.11
C LYS A 95 -1.74 6.83 -1.38
N PRO A 96 -0.56 7.30 -1.81
CA PRO A 96 0.10 8.47 -1.25
C PRO A 96 -0.45 9.77 -1.87
N ASP A 97 -1.73 10.04 -1.66
CA ASP A 97 -2.52 11.07 -2.37
C ASP A 97 -2.96 12.26 -1.49
N THR A 98 -2.52 12.31 -0.24
CA THR A 98 -2.79 13.44 0.66
C THR A 98 -1.52 14.22 0.98
N LYS A 99 -1.69 15.40 1.60
CA LYS A 99 -0.58 16.18 2.15
C LYS A 99 0.22 15.40 3.21
N PHE A 100 -0.44 14.51 3.97
CA PHE A 100 0.14 13.85 5.14
C PHE A 100 0.87 12.53 4.80
N ASP A 101 0.65 12.00 3.60
CA ASP A 101 1.32 10.78 3.09
C ASP A 101 1.89 10.95 1.68
N SER A 102 2.12 12.21 1.27
CA SER A 102 2.64 12.61 -0.04
C SER A 102 3.91 11.89 -0.50
N HIS A 103 4.68 11.34 0.44
CA HIS A 103 5.94 10.63 0.23
C HIS A 103 5.87 9.16 0.67
N GLY A 104 4.66 8.61 0.86
CA GLY A 104 4.40 7.20 1.06
C GLY A 104 3.38 6.94 2.17
N VAL A 105 2.53 5.94 1.93
CA VAL A 105 1.70 5.29 2.96
C VAL A 105 2.57 4.23 3.63
N PHE A 106 3.16 4.56 4.78
CA PHE A 106 4.02 3.64 5.51
C PHE A 106 3.20 2.63 6.32
N SER A 107 3.89 1.78 7.09
CA SER A 107 3.28 0.63 7.74
C SER A 107 2.29 1.02 8.84
N GLY A 108 1.47 0.05 9.24
CA GLY A 108 0.32 0.28 10.08
C GLY A 108 -0.51 -0.97 10.36
N SER A 109 -1.62 -0.77 11.08
CA SER A 109 -2.47 -1.83 11.63
C SER A 109 -3.93 -1.67 11.22
N GLY A 110 -4.70 -2.76 11.38
CA GLY A 110 -6.12 -2.82 11.10
C GLY A 110 -6.89 -3.11 12.38
N PHE A 111 -8.02 -2.44 12.59
CA PHE A 111 -8.88 -2.62 13.75
C PHE A 111 -10.35 -2.55 13.34
N ALA A 112 -11.06 -3.68 13.43
CA ALA A 112 -12.48 -3.74 13.13
C ALA A 112 -13.29 -3.18 14.31
N HIS A 113 -14.09 -2.15 14.06
CA HIS A 113 -14.92 -1.50 15.08
C HIS A 113 -16.10 -0.77 14.42
N ASP A 114 -17.25 -0.73 15.08
CA ASP A 114 -18.44 0.02 14.64
C ASP A 114 -18.76 -0.14 13.15
N GLU A 115 -18.84 -1.39 12.70
CA GLU A 115 -19.15 -1.77 11.31
C GLU A 115 -18.16 -1.27 10.25
N LYS A 116 -16.96 -0.84 10.65
CA LYS A 116 -15.88 -0.42 9.77
C LYS A 116 -14.58 -1.12 10.11
N LEU A 117 -13.67 -1.18 9.15
CA LEU A 117 -12.27 -1.52 9.40
C LEU A 117 -11.44 -0.24 9.43
N PHE A 118 -10.96 0.14 10.62
CA PHE A 118 -10.04 1.24 10.79
C PHE A 118 -8.64 0.80 10.39
N LEU A 119 -7.99 1.60 9.55
CA LEU A 119 -6.62 1.41 9.08
C LEU A 119 -5.76 2.55 9.62
N PHE A 120 -4.96 2.25 10.63
CA PHE A 120 -4.02 3.19 11.21
C PHE A 120 -2.68 3.04 10.48
N TYR A 121 -2.09 4.13 10.01
CA TYR A 121 -0.84 4.05 9.26
C TYR A 121 0.04 5.27 9.48
N THR A 122 1.35 5.12 9.27
CA THR A 122 2.22 6.28 9.24
C THR A 122 2.14 6.96 7.86
N GLY A 123 1.64 8.19 7.80
CA GLY A 123 1.82 9.05 6.63
C GLY A 123 3.23 9.60 6.58
N ASN A 124 3.97 9.31 5.52
CA ASN A 124 5.29 9.87 5.29
C ASN A 124 5.18 11.10 4.40
N THR A 125 5.63 12.25 4.90
CA THR A 125 5.78 13.48 4.12
C THR A 125 7.21 13.99 4.24
N ARG A 126 7.69 14.69 3.21
CA ARG A 126 8.97 15.36 3.25
C ARG A 126 8.86 16.85 2.95
N THR A 127 9.72 17.63 3.60
CA THR A 127 9.88 19.07 3.33
C THR A 127 10.60 19.30 2.00
N GLN A 128 10.69 20.57 1.57
CA GLN A 128 11.49 20.94 0.40
C GLN A 128 12.98 20.59 0.56
N GLN A 129 13.49 20.64 1.79
CA GLN A 129 14.85 20.24 2.18
C GLN A 129 14.98 18.71 2.34
N TRP A 130 13.92 17.96 2.03
CA TRP A 130 13.85 16.51 2.08
C TRP A 130 13.87 15.91 3.50
N GLU A 131 13.58 16.71 4.53
CA GLU A 131 13.44 16.24 5.91
C GLU A 131 12.12 15.48 6.05
N ARG A 132 12.13 14.36 6.77
CA ARG A 132 10.94 13.53 6.97
C ARG A 132 10.08 14.08 8.10
N ILE A 133 8.80 14.26 7.84
CA ILE A 133 7.76 14.52 8.84
C ILE A 133 6.81 13.32 8.86
N PRO A 134 6.82 12.49 9.91
CA PRO A 134 5.86 11.42 10.07
C PRO A 134 4.54 11.93 10.67
N TYR A 135 3.44 11.41 10.17
CA TYR A 135 2.09 11.61 10.71
C TYR A 135 1.48 10.24 11.03
N GLN A 136 0.65 10.12 12.07
CA GLN A 136 -0.18 8.93 12.25
C GLN A 136 -1.57 9.24 11.70
N CYS A 137 -1.93 8.59 10.62
CA CYS A 137 -3.14 8.81 9.85
C CYS A 137 -4.15 7.69 10.09
N ILE A 138 -5.41 7.95 9.78
CA ILE A 138 -6.50 6.98 9.85
C ILE A 138 -7.19 6.95 8.49
N ALA A 139 -7.47 5.74 8.00
CA ALA A 139 -8.47 5.50 6.98
C ALA A 139 -9.53 4.52 7.50
N MET A 140 -10.70 4.51 6.89
CA MET A 140 -11.80 3.62 7.25
C MET A 140 -12.29 2.93 6.00
N MET A 141 -12.37 1.60 6.06
CA MET A 141 -12.99 0.78 5.02
C MET A 141 -14.41 0.40 5.47
N ASP A 142 -15.41 0.60 4.61
CA ASP A 142 -16.79 0.16 4.86
C ASP A 142 -17.02 -1.31 4.46
N LYS A 143 -18.27 -1.77 4.42
CA LYS A 143 -18.59 -3.19 4.15
C LYS A 143 -18.48 -3.52 2.65
N GLU A 144 -18.62 -2.51 1.81
CA GLU A 144 -18.49 -2.55 0.37
C GLU A 144 -17.02 -2.59 -0.07
N GLY A 145 -16.10 -2.21 0.83
CA GLY A 145 -14.66 -2.19 0.59
C GLY A 145 -14.13 -0.81 0.21
N ASP A 146 -14.97 0.22 0.23
CA ASP A 146 -14.59 1.59 -0.07
C ASP A 146 -13.79 2.17 1.10
N ILE A 147 -12.64 2.78 0.79
CA ILE A 147 -11.70 3.30 1.78
C ILE A 147 -11.65 4.83 1.73
N GLU A 148 -11.95 5.46 2.86
CA GLU A 148 -11.88 6.91 3.04
C GLU A 148 -10.84 7.29 4.10
N LYS A 149 -10.01 8.28 3.79
CA LYS A 149 -9.03 8.85 4.73
C LYS A 149 -9.63 9.99 5.53
N THR A 150 -9.22 10.11 6.79
CA THR A 150 -9.51 11.31 7.57
C THR A 150 -8.77 12.52 7.01
N GLU A 151 -9.41 13.69 7.06
CA GLU A 151 -8.80 14.93 6.55
C GLU A 151 -7.54 15.33 7.31
N GLN A 152 -7.48 15.03 8.61
CA GLN A 152 -6.36 15.35 9.48
C GLN A 152 -5.74 14.07 10.03
N PRO A 153 -4.41 14.07 10.30
CA PRO A 153 -3.77 12.98 11.01
C PRO A 153 -4.24 12.96 12.46
N PHE A 154 -4.29 11.76 13.03
CA PHE A 154 -4.62 11.53 14.44
C PHE A 154 -3.50 11.99 15.38
N ILE A 155 -2.25 11.75 14.99
CA ILE A 155 -1.06 12.27 15.71
C ILE A 155 -0.21 13.02 14.69
N SER A 156 0.10 14.28 15.02
CA SER A 156 0.89 15.16 14.16
C SER A 156 2.34 15.27 14.65
N GLY A 157 3.28 15.19 13.71
CA GLY A 157 4.70 15.37 13.99
C GLY A 157 5.37 14.16 14.65
N SER A 158 6.65 14.33 14.96
CA SER A 158 7.38 13.41 15.84
C SER A 158 7.02 13.75 17.30
N PRO A 159 6.96 12.76 18.21
CA PRO A 159 6.85 13.04 19.63
C PRO A 159 8.00 13.92 20.15
#